data_AF-F6EYD0-F1
#
_entry.id   AF-F6EYD0-F1
#
_cell.length_a   1.000
_cell.length_b   1.000
_cell.length_c   1.000
_cell.angle_alpha   90.00
_cell.angle_beta   90.00
_cell.angle_gamma   90.00
#
_symmetry.space_group_name_H-M   'P 1'
#
loop_
_entity.id
_entity.type
_entity.pdbx_description
1 polymer ?
#
loop_
_entity_poly.entity_id
_entity_poly.type
_entity_poly.pdbx_seq_one_letter_code
_entity_poly.pdbx_strand_id
1 'polypeptide(L)'
;MSRSKRNPPAIDRTTRFLSLRDAVTIIGKARWAEWQDTDIDRLAQSREECLDVEAWDRAAHARRQLELWLVEAVISAYGVDVENRKVKIEIRWLTTPYFKLDVLDNKFLQINDEWESIWIDAFDLHERVNGVRRISPRKRQTFEWRDIVHQAWVLALSMELPRTQTALVGQIAQWYLDGPGDGHAVPDEKELKALAKGILDFLGGRVLSGEVFSSESPPVTRFSSG
;
A
#
# COMPACT_ATOMS: atom_id res chain seq x y z
N MET A 1 4.84 -45.19 9.21
CA MET A 1 3.82 -44.20 8.81
C MET A 1 4.49 -43.08 8.04
N SER A 2 4.43 -43.12 6.71
CA SER A 2 5.12 -42.17 5.83
C SER A 2 4.28 -40.90 5.69
N ARG A 3 4.79 -39.76 6.15
CA ARG A 3 4.10 -38.46 6.02
C ARG A 3 4.24 -37.99 4.58
N SER A 4 3.11 -38.07 3.86
CA SER A 4 2.93 -37.48 2.53
C SER A 4 3.32 -36.00 2.55
N LYS A 5 4.42 -35.67 1.86
CA LYS A 5 4.78 -34.29 1.54
C LYS A 5 3.72 -33.77 0.58
N ARG A 6 2.79 -32.94 1.06
CA ARG A 6 1.92 -32.17 0.18
C ARG A 6 2.83 -31.24 -0.62
N ASN A 7 3.00 -31.54 -1.91
CA ASN A 7 3.58 -30.59 -2.83
C ASN A 7 2.73 -29.31 -2.78
N PRO A 8 3.35 -28.12 -2.74
CA PRO A 8 2.61 -26.89 -2.96
C PRO A 8 1.92 -26.97 -4.33
N PRO A 9 0.74 -26.36 -4.50
CA PRO A 9 0.05 -26.37 -5.79
C PRO A 9 1.01 -25.86 -6.86
N ALA A 10 1.17 -26.64 -7.93
CA ALA A 10 1.92 -26.22 -9.09
C ALA A 10 1.25 -24.96 -9.63
N ILE A 11 1.97 -23.84 -9.63
CA ILE A 11 1.53 -22.63 -10.29
C ILE A 11 1.34 -23.00 -11.76
N ASP A 12 0.11 -22.92 -12.24
CA ASP A 12 -0.22 -23.10 -13.64
C ASP A 12 0.61 -22.10 -14.46
N ARG A 13 1.46 -22.59 -15.37
CA ARG A 13 2.42 -21.77 -16.14
C ARG A 13 1.72 -20.92 -17.22
N THR A 14 0.39 -20.94 -17.27
CA THR A 14 -0.40 -20.37 -18.37
C THR A 14 -0.71 -18.88 -18.24
N THR A 15 -0.47 -18.22 -17.10
CA THR A 15 -0.55 -16.75 -17.00
C THR A 15 0.69 -16.14 -16.37
N ARG A 16 1.82 -16.22 -17.09
CA ARG A 16 3.06 -15.50 -16.73
C ARG A 16 2.84 -13.99 -16.60
N PHE A 17 1.89 -13.45 -17.36
CA PHE A 17 1.62 -12.03 -17.47
C PHE A 17 0.27 -11.72 -16.83
N LEU A 18 0.28 -10.90 -15.78
CA LEU A 18 -0.91 -10.45 -15.09
C LEU A 18 -1.34 -9.09 -15.61
N SER A 19 -2.65 -8.84 -15.62
CA SER A 19 -3.16 -7.47 -15.73
C SER A 19 -2.77 -6.66 -14.49
N LEU A 20 -2.76 -5.33 -14.60
CA LEU A 20 -2.60 -4.41 -13.47
C LEU A 20 -3.67 -4.66 -12.42
N ARG A 21 -4.92 -4.89 -12.84
CA ARG A 21 -6.02 -5.22 -11.92
C ARG A 21 -5.71 -6.46 -11.09
N ASP A 22 -5.26 -7.54 -11.72
CA ASP A 22 -4.91 -8.78 -11.01
C ASP A 22 -3.71 -8.57 -10.08
N ALA A 23 -2.69 -7.83 -10.54
CA ALA A 23 -1.51 -7.53 -9.75
C ALA A 23 -1.85 -6.71 -8.50
N VAL A 24 -2.64 -5.65 -8.66
CA VAL A 24 -3.13 -4.82 -7.54
C VAL A 24 -4.01 -5.65 -6.60
N THR A 25 -4.85 -6.55 -7.13
CA THR A 25 -5.66 -7.46 -6.31
C THR A 25 -4.80 -8.38 -5.46
N ILE A 26 -3.71 -8.94 -6.02
CA ILE A 26 -2.79 -9.81 -5.29
C ILE A 26 -2.11 -9.04 -4.15
N ILE A 27 -1.63 -7.82 -4.42
CA ILE A 27 -1.05 -6.95 -3.38
C ILE A 27 -2.09 -6.63 -2.30
N GLY A 28 -3.29 -6.28 -2.74
CA GLY A 28 -4.44 -5.97 -1.90
C GLY A 28 -4.76 -7.08 -0.90
N LYS A 29 -5.06 -8.27 -1.42
CA LYS A 29 -5.39 -9.47 -0.63
C LYS A 29 -4.26 -9.92 0.30
N ALA A 30 -3.02 -9.66 -0.07
CA ALA A 30 -1.87 -9.99 0.78
C ALA A 30 -1.76 -9.06 1.99
N ARG A 31 -2.32 -7.86 1.92
CA ARG A 31 -2.10 -6.78 2.90
C ARG A 31 -3.34 -6.46 3.75
N TRP A 32 -4.53 -6.46 3.15
CA TRP A 32 -5.79 -6.21 3.85
C TRP A 32 -6.67 -7.46 3.87
N ALA A 33 -7.05 -7.90 5.07
CA ALA A 33 -7.96 -9.04 5.24
C ALA A 33 -9.39 -8.69 4.76
N GLU A 34 -9.73 -7.41 4.83
CA GLU A 34 -11.01 -6.84 4.44
C GLU A 34 -11.13 -6.57 2.93
N TRP A 35 -10.05 -6.80 2.17
CA TRP A 35 -10.01 -6.55 0.72
C TRP A 35 -11.18 -7.21 -0.01
N GLN A 36 -11.87 -6.43 -0.83
CA GLN A 36 -12.91 -6.93 -1.74
C GLN A 36 -12.45 -6.85 -3.19
N ASP A 37 -12.94 -7.76 -4.03
CA ASP A 37 -12.61 -7.76 -5.48
C ASP A 37 -13.09 -6.48 -6.19
N THR A 38 -14.04 -5.76 -5.59
CA THR A 38 -14.59 -4.48 -6.06
C THR A 38 -13.85 -3.26 -5.52
N ASP A 39 -12.86 -3.41 -4.62
CA ASP A 39 -12.08 -2.28 -4.10
C ASP A 39 -11.37 -1.54 -5.25
N ILE A 40 -10.88 -2.27 -6.27
CA ILE A 40 -10.20 -1.66 -7.42
C ILE A 40 -11.14 -0.79 -8.25
N ASP A 41 -12.42 -1.14 -8.33
CA ASP A 41 -13.40 -0.36 -9.10
C ASP A 41 -13.59 1.04 -8.51
N ARG A 42 -13.23 1.24 -7.24
CA ARG A 42 -13.26 2.56 -6.59
C ARG A 42 -12.27 3.54 -7.21
N LEU A 43 -11.18 3.05 -7.82
CA LEU A 43 -10.21 3.91 -8.50
C LEU A 43 -10.76 4.60 -9.75
N ALA A 44 -11.95 4.24 -10.23
CA ALA A 44 -12.63 4.94 -11.32
C ALA A 44 -13.12 6.34 -10.93
N GLN A 45 -13.22 6.61 -9.62
CA GLN A 45 -13.70 7.87 -9.05
C GLN A 45 -12.54 8.60 -8.38
N SER A 46 -12.67 9.92 -8.25
CA SER A 46 -11.82 10.67 -7.33
C SER A 46 -12.04 10.17 -5.90
N ARG A 47 -11.05 10.40 -5.02
CA ARG A 47 -11.16 9.98 -3.61
C ARG A 47 -12.36 10.64 -2.93
N GLU A 48 -12.63 11.89 -3.28
CA GLU A 48 -13.65 12.76 -2.71
C GLU A 48 -15.08 12.34 -3.12
N GLU A 49 -15.22 11.81 -4.33
CA GLU A 49 -16.51 11.32 -4.87
C GLU A 49 -16.81 9.88 -4.46
N CYS A 50 -15.82 9.15 -3.92
CA CYS A 50 -15.98 7.75 -3.57
C CYS A 50 -16.85 7.58 -2.31
N LEU A 51 -17.94 6.82 -2.45
CA LEU A 51 -18.82 6.48 -1.31
C LEU A 51 -18.13 5.60 -0.26
N ASP A 52 -17.17 4.77 -0.67
CA ASP A 52 -16.36 3.93 0.21
C ASP A 52 -14.88 4.37 0.11
N VAL A 53 -14.55 5.42 0.86
CA VAL A 53 -13.21 6.01 0.85
C VAL A 53 -12.16 5.05 1.41
N GLU A 54 -12.54 4.15 2.32
CA GLU A 54 -11.60 3.14 2.84
C GLU A 54 -11.23 2.13 1.75
N ALA A 55 -12.20 1.67 0.95
CA ALA A 55 -11.93 0.83 -0.22
C ALA A 55 -11.08 1.55 -1.27
N TRP A 56 -11.34 2.83 -1.52
CA TRP A 56 -10.52 3.66 -2.40
C TRP A 56 -9.07 3.74 -1.89
N ASP A 57 -8.87 4.03 -0.61
CA ASP A 57 -7.54 4.17 0.00
C ASP A 57 -6.77 2.84 -0.01
N ARG A 58 -7.43 1.70 0.21
CA ARG A 58 -6.82 0.36 0.05
C ARG A 58 -6.34 0.15 -1.38
N ALA A 59 -7.20 0.39 -2.37
CA ALA A 59 -6.86 0.19 -3.77
C ALA A 59 -5.76 1.15 -4.24
N ALA A 60 -5.81 2.41 -3.82
CA ALA A 60 -4.82 3.43 -4.16
C ALA A 60 -3.46 3.08 -3.56
N HIS A 61 -3.44 2.60 -2.32
CA HIS A 61 -2.21 2.12 -1.69
C HIS A 61 -1.66 0.88 -2.40
N ALA A 62 -2.49 -0.08 -2.76
CA ALA A 62 -2.06 -1.28 -3.50
C ALA A 62 -1.44 -0.90 -4.86
N ARG A 63 -2.08 0.03 -5.60
CA ARG A 63 -1.53 0.60 -6.84
C ARG A 63 -0.19 1.28 -6.62
N ARG A 64 -0.10 2.18 -5.63
CA ARG A 64 1.16 2.90 -5.33
C ARG A 64 2.29 1.93 -4.98
N GLN A 65 1.98 0.86 -4.25
CA GLN A 65 2.97 -0.16 -3.92
C GLN A 65 3.48 -0.89 -5.17
N LEU A 66 2.59 -1.17 -6.12
CA LEU A 66 2.95 -1.75 -7.42
C LEU A 66 3.86 -0.81 -8.21
N GLU A 67 3.51 0.48 -8.28
CA GLU A 67 4.32 1.52 -8.92
C GLU A 67 5.73 1.56 -8.33
N LEU A 68 5.85 1.60 -7.01
CA LEU A 68 7.15 1.60 -6.31
C LEU A 68 7.99 0.38 -6.68
N TRP A 69 7.42 -0.83 -6.65
CA TRP A 69 8.17 -2.04 -6.98
C TRP A 69 8.61 -2.10 -8.46
N LEU A 70 7.86 -1.48 -9.35
CA LEU A 70 8.23 -1.33 -10.76
C LEU A 70 9.38 -0.34 -10.95
N VAL A 71 9.29 0.83 -10.32
CA VAL A 71 10.32 1.88 -10.33
C VAL A 71 11.64 1.35 -9.74
N GLU A 72 11.57 0.61 -8.64
CA GLU A 72 12.73 -0.02 -8.00
C GLU A 72 13.26 -1.26 -8.76
N ALA A 73 12.62 -1.64 -9.87
CA ALA A 73 12.89 -2.88 -10.63
C ALA A 73 12.96 -4.15 -9.79
N VAL A 74 12.17 -4.18 -8.72
CA VAL A 74 11.98 -5.36 -7.87
C VAL A 74 11.07 -6.38 -8.55
N ILE A 75 10.17 -5.91 -9.41
CA ILE A 75 9.33 -6.75 -10.27
C ILE A 75 9.45 -6.31 -11.73
N SER A 76 9.31 -7.25 -12.66
CA SER A 76 9.36 -6.96 -14.09
C SER A 76 7.99 -6.60 -14.66
N ALA A 77 7.98 -5.68 -15.62
CA ALA A 77 6.82 -5.38 -16.46
C ALA A 77 7.11 -5.63 -17.95
N TYR A 78 6.05 -5.85 -18.70
CA TYR A 78 6.08 -6.15 -20.13
C TYR A 78 5.09 -5.28 -20.88
N GLY A 79 5.52 -4.71 -22.01
CA GLY A 79 4.67 -4.04 -22.98
C GLY A 79 4.31 -5.00 -24.11
N VAL A 80 3.86 -4.44 -25.22
CA VAL A 80 3.58 -5.19 -26.46
C VAL A 80 4.37 -4.58 -27.60
N ASP A 81 5.07 -5.41 -28.39
CA ASP A 81 5.73 -4.97 -29.61
C ASP A 81 4.77 -4.93 -30.81
N VAL A 82 5.29 -4.51 -31.97
CA VAL A 82 4.55 -4.42 -33.24
C VAL A 82 3.99 -5.77 -33.73
N GLU A 83 4.52 -6.89 -33.22
CA GLU A 83 4.07 -8.25 -33.53
C GLU A 83 3.12 -8.81 -32.46
N ASN A 84 2.62 -7.94 -31.57
CA ASN A 84 1.75 -8.29 -30.45
C ASN A 84 2.40 -9.21 -29.38
N ARG A 85 3.74 -9.26 -29.32
CA ARG A 85 4.47 -10.09 -28.34
C ARG A 85 4.78 -9.30 -27.08
N LYS A 86 4.79 -10.00 -25.94
CA LYS A 86 5.18 -9.41 -24.65
C LYS A 86 6.69 -9.21 -24.58
N VAL A 87 7.12 -7.96 -24.52
CA VAL A 87 8.54 -7.58 -24.42
C VAL A 87 8.77 -6.83 -23.12
N LYS A 88 9.86 -7.14 -22.42
CA LYS A 88 10.17 -6.53 -21.12
C LYS A 88 10.37 -5.03 -21.29
N ILE A 89 9.69 -4.23 -20.48
CA ILE A 89 9.86 -2.77 -20.45
C ILE A 89 11.19 -2.47 -19.76
N GLU A 90 11.99 -1.60 -20.35
CA GLU A 90 13.26 -1.19 -19.74
C GLU A 90 12.99 -0.26 -18.57
N ILE A 91 13.75 -0.43 -17.47
CA ILE A 91 13.56 0.32 -16.23
C ILE A 91 13.53 1.85 -16.43
N ARG A 92 14.30 2.38 -17.37
CA ARG A 92 14.36 3.83 -17.66
C ARG A 92 13.01 4.45 -17.99
N TRP A 93 12.07 3.67 -18.54
CA TRP A 93 10.71 4.11 -18.86
C TRP A 93 9.78 4.09 -17.65
N LEU A 94 10.12 3.32 -16.62
CA LEU A 94 9.38 3.22 -15.36
C LEU A 94 9.87 4.24 -14.33
N THR A 95 11.11 4.70 -14.45
CA THR A 95 11.71 5.71 -13.56
C THR A 95 11.56 7.14 -14.09
N THR A 96 10.76 7.37 -15.14
CA THR A 96 10.51 8.73 -15.65
C THR A 96 9.66 9.52 -14.64
N PRO A 97 9.81 10.84 -14.56
CA PRO A 97 8.99 11.66 -13.65
C PRO A 97 7.49 11.64 -13.98
N TYR A 98 7.12 11.11 -15.15
CA TYR A 98 5.75 11.03 -15.62
C TYR A 98 5.14 9.63 -15.49
N PHE A 99 5.90 8.65 -15.00
CA PHE A 99 5.40 7.28 -14.86
C PHE A 99 4.16 7.24 -13.94
N LYS A 100 3.07 6.69 -14.47
CA LYS A 100 1.80 6.48 -13.78
C LYS A 100 1.13 5.22 -14.29
N LEU A 101 0.38 4.53 -13.42
CA LEU A 101 -0.45 3.39 -13.82
C LEU A 101 -1.93 3.77 -13.88
N ASP A 102 -2.56 3.35 -14.98
CA ASP A 102 -4.01 3.22 -15.08
C ASP A 102 -4.36 1.74 -14.94
N VAL A 103 -4.75 1.37 -13.72
CA VAL A 103 -5.04 0.00 -13.32
C VAL A 103 -6.27 -0.55 -14.04
N LEU A 104 -7.24 0.30 -14.36
CA LEU A 104 -8.51 -0.12 -14.96
C LEU A 104 -8.35 -0.39 -16.44
N ASP A 105 -7.60 0.46 -17.13
CA ASP A 105 -7.32 0.32 -18.55
C ASP A 105 -6.12 -0.58 -18.86
N ASN A 106 -5.40 -1.04 -17.84
CA ASN A 106 -4.20 -1.86 -17.96
C ASN A 106 -3.08 -1.14 -18.76
N LYS A 107 -2.88 0.15 -18.46
CA LYS A 107 -1.91 1.01 -19.17
C LYS A 107 -0.93 1.70 -18.22
N PHE A 108 0.20 2.14 -18.76
CA PHE A 108 1.14 3.04 -18.10
C PHE A 108 1.42 4.26 -18.97
N LEU A 109 1.69 5.39 -18.31
CA LEU A 109 2.08 6.63 -18.95
C LEU A 109 3.61 6.65 -19.12
N GLN A 110 4.07 6.74 -20.37
CA GLN A 110 5.48 6.63 -20.70
C GLN A 110 6.13 8.02 -20.88
N ILE A 111 5.64 8.83 -21.83
CA ILE A 111 6.08 10.21 -22.14
C ILE A 111 4.90 10.98 -22.75
N ASN A 112 4.73 12.28 -22.47
CA ASN A 112 3.80 13.20 -23.16
C ASN A 112 2.37 12.67 -23.40
N ASP A 113 1.66 12.24 -22.36
CA ASP A 113 0.30 11.70 -22.44
C ASP A 113 0.12 10.43 -23.31
N GLU A 114 1.21 9.76 -23.70
CA GLU A 114 1.16 8.47 -24.38
C GLU A 114 1.00 7.32 -23.38
N TRP A 115 -0.17 6.67 -23.46
CA TRP A 115 -0.52 5.51 -22.65
C TRP A 115 -0.32 4.21 -23.42
N GLU A 116 0.54 3.34 -22.90
CA GLU A 116 0.83 2.04 -23.48
C GLU A 116 0.33 0.91 -22.58
N SER A 117 -0.04 -0.23 -23.18
CA SER A 117 -0.49 -1.39 -22.42
C SER A 117 0.67 -2.06 -21.67
N ILE A 118 0.41 -2.49 -20.44
CA ILE A 118 1.43 -3.09 -19.55
C ILE A 118 0.91 -4.37 -18.89
N TRP A 119 1.80 -5.33 -18.67
CA TRP A 119 1.55 -6.54 -17.92
C TRP A 119 2.65 -6.79 -16.90
N ILE A 120 2.30 -7.41 -15.79
CA ILE A 120 3.21 -7.67 -14.67
C ILE A 120 3.67 -9.12 -14.69
N ASP A 121 4.95 -9.37 -14.40
CA ASP A 121 5.43 -10.74 -14.21
C ASP A 121 4.78 -11.36 -12.97
N ALA A 122 4.00 -12.43 -13.17
CA ALA A 122 3.32 -13.13 -12.10
C ALA A 122 4.31 -13.72 -11.09
N PHE A 123 5.46 -14.22 -11.56
CA PHE A 123 6.43 -14.89 -10.70
C PHE A 123 7.11 -13.87 -9.79
N ASP A 124 7.64 -12.78 -10.36
CA ASP A 124 8.30 -11.73 -9.58
C ASP A 124 7.34 -11.15 -8.53
N LEU A 125 6.08 -10.92 -8.91
CA LEU A 125 5.06 -10.40 -7.99
C LEU A 125 4.77 -11.36 -6.83
N HIS A 126 4.53 -12.64 -7.13
CA HIS A 126 4.26 -13.63 -6.09
C HIS A 126 5.48 -13.87 -5.21
N GLU A 127 6.69 -13.88 -5.76
CA GLU A 127 7.92 -13.97 -4.99
C GLU A 127 8.07 -12.76 -4.07
N ARG A 128 7.79 -11.55 -4.57
CA ARG A 128 7.88 -10.33 -3.76
C ARG A 128 6.86 -10.34 -2.62
N VAL A 129 5.60 -10.58 -2.92
CA VAL A 129 4.50 -10.60 -1.94
C VAL A 129 4.72 -11.67 -0.87
N ASN A 130 5.17 -12.87 -1.25
CA ASN A 130 5.41 -13.97 -0.31
C ASN A 130 6.79 -13.88 0.36
N GLY A 131 7.78 -13.27 -0.29
CA GLY A 131 9.14 -13.07 0.20
C GLY A 131 9.22 -12.01 1.29
N VAL A 132 8.33 -11.02 1.27
CA VAL A 132 8.14 -10.06 2.39
C VAL A 132 7.79 -10.80 3.70
N ARG A 133 7.20 -12.00 3.65
CA ARG A 133 6.97 -12.83 4.86
C ARG A 133 8.23 -13.48 5.42
N ARG A 134 9.35 -13.50 4.67
CA ARG A 134 10.65 -14.09 5.07
C ARG A 134 11.65 -13.06 5.58
N ILE A 135 11.22 -11.85 5.93
CA ILE A 135 12.08 -10.89 6.61
C ILE A 135 12.49 -11.51 7.96
N SER A 136 13.80 -11.64 8.17
CA SER A 136 14.48 -12.07 9.38
C SER A 136 13.74 -11.63 10.65
N PRO A 137 13.77 -12.41 11.76
CA PRO A 137 13.07 -12.06 12.99
C PRO A 137 13.45 -10.64 13.39
N ARG A 138 12.50 -9.71 13.17
CA ARG A 138 12.69 -8.30 13.47
C ARG A 138 13.01 -8.20 14.95
N LYS A 139 13.99 -7.37 15.30
CA LYS A 139 14.22 -7.01 16.69
C LYS A 139 12.96 -6.27 17.15
N ARG A 140 12.05 -6.96 17.84
CA ARG A 140 11.02 -6.30 18.65
C ARG A 140 11.76 -5.23 19.47
N GLN A 141 11.32 -3.98 19.41
CA GLN A 141 11.79 -2.84 20.22
C GLN A 141 13.02 -2.03 19.70
N THR A 142 13.14 -1.69 18.42
CA THR A 142 14.17 -0.73 17.94
C THR A 142 13.60 0.57 17.35
N PHE A 143 12.32 0.87 17.57
CA PHE A 143 11.68 2.05 17.00
C PHE A 143 11.07 2.96 18.07
N GLU A 144 11.21 4.26 17.87
CA GLU A 144 10.78 5.31 18.80
C GLU A 144 9.27 5.51 18.72
N TRP A 145 8.52 4.75 19.53
CA TRP A 145 7.06 4.81 19.59
C TRP A 145 6.51 6.22 19.80
N ARG A 146 7.22 7.05 20.56
CA ARG A 146 6.83 8.44 20.81
C ARG A 146 6.74 9.24 19.52
N ASP A 147 7.72 9.09 18.62
CA ASP A 147 7.78 9.82 17.36
C ASP A 147 6.72 9.30 16.39
N ILE A 148 6.50 7.98 16.36
CA ILE A 148 5.43 7.36 15.55
C ILE A 148 4.06 7.87 15.98
N VAL A 149 3.77 7.90 17.28
CA VAL A 149 2.52 8.42 17.81
C VAL A 149 2.36 9.90 17.50
N HIS A 150 3.42 10.69 17.71
CA HIS A 150 3.41 12.12 17.41
C HIS A 150 3.13 12.38 15.93
N GLN A 151 3.84 11.70 15.03
CA GLN A 151 3.65 11.84 13.59
C GLN A 151 2.25 11.37 13.17
N ALA A 152 1.75 10.27 13.72
CA ALA A 152 0.39 9.80 13.46
C ALA A 152 -0.67 10.86 13.85
N TRP A 153 -0.48 11.56 14.97
CA TRP A 153 -1.34 12.68 15.35
C TRP A 153 -1.25 13.86 14.39
N VAL A 154 -0.04 14.27 14.02
CA VAL A 154 0.19 15.38 13.09
C VAL A 154 -0.49 15.09 11.75
N LEU A 155 -0.28 13.90 11.19
CA LEU A 155 -0.91 13.46 9.95
C LEU A 155 -2.43 13.38 10.08
N ALA A 156 -2.95 12.77 11.14
CA ALA A 156 -4.38 12.66 11.33
C ALA A 156 -5.06 14.05 11.45
N LEU A 157 -4.38 15.05 12.02
CA LEU A 157 -4.91 16.41 12.13
C LEU A 157 -4.81 17.20 10.82
N SER A 158 -3.77 16.95 10.00
CA SER A 158 -3.57 17.65 8.72
C SER A 158 -4.33 17.04 7.54
N MET A 159 -4.75 15.77 7.64
CA MET A 159 -5.52 15.09 6.60
C MET A 159 -6.91 15.74 6.41
N GLU A 160 -7.25 16.00 5.15
CA GLU A 160 -8.59 16.39 4.72
C GLU A 160 -9.58 15.25 4.97
N LEU A 161 -10.82 15.61 5.33
CA LEU A 161 -11.87 14.63 5.58
C LEU A 161 -12.40 14.05 4.24
N PRO A 162 -12.79 12.77 4.22
CA PRO A 162 -12.81 11.84 5.36
C PRO A 162 -11.44 11.19 5.62
N ARG A 163 -11.09 11.09 6.90
CA ARG A 163 -9.84 10.46 7.38
C ARG A 163 -10.07 8.97 7.58
N THR A 164 -9.24 8.15 6.95
CA THR A 164 -9.35 6.68 6.98
C THR A 164 -8.17 6.07 7.72
N GLN A 165 -8.38 4.88 8.28
CA GLN A 165 -7.32 4.15 8.96
C GLN A 165 -6.22 3.80 7.95
N THR A 166 -6.61 3.33 6.75
CA THR A 166 -5.69 2.92 5.69
C THR A 166 -4.82 4.06 5.20
N ALA A 167 -5.37 5.26 4.96
CA ALA A 167 -4.56 6.39 4.50
C ALA A 167 -3.54 6.83 5.56
N LEU A 168 -3.94 6.86 6.84
CA LEU A 168 -3.03 7.23 7.93
C LEU A 168 -1.88 6.21 8.08
N VAL A 169 -2.20 4.91 8.06
CA VAL A 169 -1.18 3.84 8.10
C VAL A 169 -0.22 3.94 6.91
N GLY A 170 -0.75 4.19 5.71
CA GLY A 170 0.06 4.37 4.50
C GLY A 170 1.03 5.53 4.60
N GLN A 171 0.58 6.69 5.10
CA GLN A 171 1.43 7.87 5.26
C GLN A 171 2.49 7.71 6.34
N ILE A 172 2.18 7.04 7.46
CA ILE A 172 3.19 6.75 8.50
C ILE A 172 4.25 5.80 7.96
N ALA A 173 3.84 4.75 7.23
CA ALA A 173 4.77 3.83 6.61
C ALA A 173 5.68 4.53 5.59
N GLN A 174 5.13 5.42 4.77
CA GLN A 174 5.87 6.22 3.80
C GLN A 174 6.85 7.19 4.47
N TRP A 175 6.42 7.91 5.52
CA TRP A 175 7.29 8.83 6.28
C TRP A 175 8.56 8.14 6.81
N TYR A 176 8.45 6.87 7.18
CA TYR A 176 9.61 6.11 7.64
C TYR A 176 10.52 5.66 6.50
N LEU A 177 9.95 5.31 5.34
CA LEU A 177 10.72 4.96 4.14
C LEU A 177 11.50 6.17 3.60
N ASP A 178 10.91 7.36 3.67
CA ASP A 178 11.52 8.61 3.20
C ASP A 178 12.37 9.33 4.27
N GLY A 179 12.32 8.85 5.51
CA GLY A 179 12.90 9.49 6.70
C GLY A 179 14.30 8.97 7.08
N PRO A 180 14.83 9.39 8.25
CA PRO A 180 16.19 9.06 8.70
C PRO A 180 16.38 7.61 9.16
N GLY A 181 15.40 6.73 8.92
CA GLY A 181 15.40 5.35 9.41
C GLY A 181 16.07 4.40 8.43
N ASP A 182 16.81 3.42 8.95
CA ASP A 182 17.43 2.34 8.18
C ASP A 182 16.39 1.35 7.61
N GLY A 183 15.23 1.78 7.07
CA GLY A 183 14.22 0.93 6.40
C GLY A 183 13.65 -0.28 7.18
N HIS A 184 14.16 -0.57 8.38
CA HIS A 184 14.04 -1.83 9.10
C HIS A 184 13.30 -1.69 10.43
N ALA A 185 12.97 -0.46 10.86
CA ALA A 185 12.28 -0.18 12.14
C ALA A 185 10.90 0.49 11.95
N VAL A 186 10.15 0.09 10.92
CA VAL A 186 8.70 0.39 10.86
C VAL A 186 7.95 -0.62 11.74
N PRO A 187 7.01 -0.17 12.62
CA PRO A 187 6.08 -1.07 13.28
C PRO A 187 5.34 -1.94 12.27
N ASP A 188 4.84 -3.10 12.70
CA ASP A 188 4.04 -3.87 11.78
C ASP A 188 2.69 -3.19 11.48
N GLU A 189 2.08 -3.58 10.37
CA GLU A 189 0.83 -2.96 9.92
C GLU A 189 -0.30 -3.13 10.93
N LYS A 190 -0.30 -4.20 11.72
CA LYS A 190 -1.33 -4.46 12.73
C LYS A 190 -1.20 -3.45 13.89
N GLU A 191 0.02 -3.19 14.33
CA GLU A 191 0.32 -2.18 15.35
C GLU A 191 -0.06 -0.78 14.85
N LEU A 192 0.29 -0.43 13.61
CA LEU A 192 -0.09 0.85 13.00
C LEU A 192 -1.60 0.99 12.83
N LYS A 193 -2.30 -0.07 12.41
CA LYS A 193 -3.77 -0.08 12.32
C LYS A 193 -4.40 0.20 13.68
N ALA A 194 -3.94 -0.46 14.75
CA ALA A 194 -4.47 -0.22 16.09
C ALA A 194 -4.28 1.23 16.54
N LEU A 195 -3.09 1.80 16.33
CA LEU A 195 -2.80 3.22 16.61
C LEU A 195 -3.70 4.15 15.79
N ALA A 196 -3.77 3.96 14.47
CA ALA A 196 -4.55 4.79 13.56
C ALA A 196 -6.04 4.77 13.93
N LYS A 197 -6.59 3.59 14.25
CA LYS A 197 -7.97 3.47 14.73
C LYS A 197 -8.19 4.26 16.02
N GLY A 198 -7.30 4.13 17.02
CA GLY A 198 -7.44 4.85 18.28
C GLY A 198 -7.44 6.37 18.11
N ILE A 199 -6.57 6.90 17.24
CA ILE A 199 -6.51 8.33 16.94
C ILE A 199 -7.79 8.79 16.23
N LEU A 200 -8.24 8.05 15.21
CA LEU A 200 -9.42 8.41 14.44
C LEU A 200 -10.72 8.28 15.25
N ASP A 201 -10.85 7.25 16.09
CA ASP A 201 -11.99 7.09 17.01
C ASP A 201 -12.06 8.28 17.98
N PHE A 202 -10.92 8.75 18.49
CA PHE A 202 -10.86 9.92 19.37
C PHE A 202 -11.30 11.20 18.64
N LEU A 203 -10.78 11.42 17.43
CA LEU A 203 -11.13 12.58 16.62
C LEU A 203 -12.61 12.55 16.20
N GLY A 204 -13.12 11.40 15.78
CA GLY A 204 -14.53 11.19 15.42
C GLY A 204 -15.48 11.33 16.61
N GLY A 205 -15.08 10.82 17.78
CA GLY A 205 -15.82 11.00 19.03
C GLY A 205 -15.97 12.46 19.44
N ARG A 206 -14.96 13.30 19.17
CA ARG A 206 -15.02 14.75 19.40
C ARG A 206 -15.87 15.52 18.37
N VAL A 207 -15.87 15.07 17.11
CA VAL A 207 -16.75 15.64 16.08
C VAL A 207 -18.22 15.35 16.40
N LEU A 208 -18.53 14.18 16.96
CA LEU A 208 -19.88 13.79 17.37
C LEU A 208 -20.33 14.45 18.70
N SER A 209 -19.40 14.85 19.57
CA SER A 209 -19.71 15.57 20.82
C SER A 209 -19.85 17.10 20.65
N GLY A 210 -19.64 17.63 19.44
CA GLY A 210 -19.74 19.07 19.17
C GLY A 210 -18.61 19.92 19.78
N GLU A 211 -17.57 19.28 20.31
CA GLU A 211 -16.38 19.97 20.82
C GLU A 211 -15.48 20.37 19.63
N VAL A 212 -15.79 21.53 19.05
CA VAL A 212 -14.86 22.23 18.15
C VAL A 212 -13.60 22.55 18.96
N PHE A 213 -12.44 22.05 18.52
CA PHE A 213 -11.16 22.31 19.16
C PHE A 213 -10.90 23.83 19.25
N SER A 214 -11.10 24.40 20.44
CA SER A 214 -10.29 25.54 20.87
C SER A 214 -8.87 25.03 21.12
N SER A 215 -7.89 25.82 20.66
CA SER A 215 -6.48 25.49 20.50
C SER A 215 -5.69 25.28 21.80
N GLU A 216 -6.16 24.42 22.71
CA GLU A 216 -5.40 24.04 23.90
C GLU A 216 -4.87 22.61 23.78
N SER A 217 -3.56 22.49 24.01
CA SER A 217 -2.67 21.34 23.83
C SER A 217 -3.24 19.99 24.31
N PRO A 218 -2.84 18.87 23.68
CA PRO A 218 -3.36 17.55 24.04
C PRO A 218 -2.98 17.18 25.48
N PRO A 219 -3.85 16.45 26.22
CA PRO A 219 -3.58 16.03 27.58
C PRO A 219 -2.44 15.01 27.59
N VAL A 220 -1.43 15.27 28.44
CA VAL A 220 -0.33 14.35 28.71
C VAL A 220 -0.86 13.18 29.54
N THR A 221 -1.11 12.03 28.91
CA THR A 221 -1.40 10.79 29.64
C THR A 221 -0.11 10.29 30.29
N ARG A 222 0.02 10.44 31.61
CA ARG A 222 1.07 9.78 32.38
C ARG A 222 0.83 8.28 32.35
N PHE A 223 1.74 7.53 31.73
CA PHE A 223 1.84 6.09 31.97
C PHE A 223 2.52 5.88 33.33
N SER A 224 1.77 5.36 34.30
CA SER A 224 2.31 4.90 35.57
C SER A 224 3.11 3.61 35.32
N SER A 225 4.41 3.67 35.57
CA SER A 225 5.27 2.50 35.67
C SER A 225 4.97 1.74 36.96
N GLY A 226 4.56 0.49 36.82
CA GLY A 226 4.52 -0.55 37.85
C GLY A 226 5.33 -1.74 37.39
#